data_AF-A0ABD3RJS6-F1
#
_entry.id   AF-A0ABD3RJS6-F1
#
_cell.length_a   1.000
_cell.length_b   1.000
_cell.length_c   1.000
_cell.angle_alpha   90.00
_cell.angle_beta   90.00
_cell.angle_gamma   90.00
#
_symmetry.space_group_name_H-M   'P 1'
#
loop_
_entity.id
_entity.type
_entity.pdbx_description
1 polymer ?
#
loop_
_entity_poly.entity_id
_entity_poly.type
_entity_poly.pdbx_seq_one_letter_code
_entity_poly.pdbx_strand_id
1 'polypeptide(L)' 'MSSVQNEWTEEPQMKRRRSDSNYCHQCHKNDRGRVVQCNQCKKRYCIPCIIRW' A
#
# COMPACT_ATOMS: atom_id res chain seq x y z
N MET A 1 32.64 0.19 41.36
CA MET A 1 32.94 -1.02 40.56
C MET A 1 31.66 -1.81 40.48
N SER A 2 31.00 -2.04 39.37
CA SER A 2 31.14 -1.55 38.01
C SER A 2 29.74 -1.62 37.40
N SER A 3 29.51 -0.75 36.42
CA SER A 3 28.79 -1.01 35.18
C SER A 3 27.94 -2.27 35.12
N VAL A 4 26.68 -2.12 34.74
CA VAL A 4 26.30 -2.23 33.31
C VAL A 4 24.94 -1.57 33.15
N GLN A 5 24.93 -0.46 32.41
CA GLN A 5 23.76 0.08 31.77
C GLN A 5 23.32 -0.96 30.74
N ASN A 6 22.21 -1.65 30.99
CA ASN A 6 21.62 -2.50 29.97
C ASN A 6 20.97 -1.60 28.91
N GLU A 7 21.75 -1.41 27.85
CA GLU A 7 21.40 -0.94 26.53
C GLU A 7 20.11 -1.60 26.05
N TRP A 8 19.05 -0.81 25.96
CA TRP A 8 17.82 -1.20 25.29
C TRP A 8 18.09 -1.10 23.79
N THR A 9 18.39 -2.23 23.15
CA THR A 9 18.43 -2.30 21.69
C THR A 9 17.02 -2.01 21.16
N GLU A 10 16.85 -0.83 20.56
CA GLU A 10 15.59 -0.43 19.95
C GLU A 10 15.27 -1.38 18.78
N GLU A 11 14.24 -2.22 18.96
CA GLU A 11 13.68 -3.07 17.93
C GLU A 11 13.32 -2.22 16.70
N PRO A 12 13.80 -2.54 15.49
CA PRO A 12 13.48 -1.75 14.31
C PRO A 12 11.98 -1.84 14.05
N GLN A 13 11.29 -0.73 14.33
CA GLN A 13 9.85 -0.61 14.19
C GLN A 13 9.43 -1.03 12.77
N MET A 14 8.81 -2.20 12.66
CA MET A 14 8.25 -2.75 11.43
C MET A 14 7.14 -1.80 10.97
N LYS A 15 7.52 -0.81 10.14
CA LYS A 15 6.58 0.12 9.50
C LYS A 15 5.55 -0.73 8.77
N ARG A 16 4.34 -0.80 9.32
CA ARG A 16 3.16 -1.35 8.65
C ARG A 16 3.10 -0.68 7.28
N ARG A 17 3.49 -1.40 6.23
CA ARG A 17 3.37 -0.94 4.85
C ARG A 17 1.90 -0.59 4.70
N ARG A 18 1.60 0.69 4.49
CA ARG A 18 0.25 1.14 4.15
C ARG A 18 -0.17 0.21 3.02
N SER A 19 -1.14 -0.65 3.28
CA SER A 19 -1.61 -1.61 2.29
C SER A 19 -2.18 -0.77 1.18
N ASP A 20 -1.40 -0.62 0.12
CA ASP A 20 -1.78 0.09 -1.09
C ASP A 20 -2.95 -0.71 -1.65
N SER A 21 -4.17 -0.28 -1.32
CA SER A 21 -5.35 -1.07 -1.63
C SER A 21 -5.48 -1.16 -3.15
N ASN A 22 -5.36 -2.36 -3.70
CA ASN A 22 -5.40 -2.63 -5.14
C ASN A 22 -6.83 -2.57 -5.72
N TYR A 23 -7.74 -1.85 -5.07
CA TYR A 23 -9.11 -1.73 -5.54
C TYR A 23 -9.20 -0.77 -6.72
N CYS A 24 -10.08 -1.11 -7.66
CA CYS A 24 -10.54 -0.19 -8.69
C CYS A 24 -11.37 0.92 -8.04
N HIS A 25 -11.06 2.18 -8.33
CA HIS A 25 -11.77 3.34 -7.82
C HIS A 25 -13.22 3.40 -8.28
N GLN A 26 -13.55 2.91 -9.47
CA GLN A 26 -14.91 3.02 -10.02
C GLN A 26 -15.88 1.99 -9.43
N CYS A 27 -15.44 0.75 -9.26
CA CYS A 27 -16.32 -0.36 -8.84
C CYS A 27 -15.95 -0.94 -7.47
N HIS A 28 -14.89 -0.42 -6.84
CA HIS A 28 -14.31 -0.91 -5.58
C HIS A 28 -13.95 -2.41 -5.57
N LYS A 29 -13.93 -3.07 -6.75
CA LYS A 29 -13.48 -4.46 -6.86
C LYS A 29 -11.96 -4.52 -6.76
N ASN A 30 -11.50 -5.51 -6.00
CA ASN A 30 -10.10 -5.84 -5.86
C ASN A 30 -9.74 -6.88 -6.92
N ASP A 31 -9.79 -6.46 -8.19
CA ASP A 31 -9.36 -7.31 -9.29
C ASP A 31 -7.85 -7.51 -9.14
N ARG A 32 -7.43 -8.73 -8.78
CA ARG A 32 -6.02 -9.14 -8.79
C ARG A 32 -5.41 -9.18 -10.21
N GLY A 33 -6.16 -8.71 -11.22
CA GLY A 33 -5.77 -8.64 -12.63
C GLY A 33 -5.13 -7.31 -13.02
N ARG A 34 -5.13 -7.01 -14.32
CA ARG A 34 -4.58 -5.73 -14.82
C ARG A 34 -5.39 -4.55 -14.29
N VAL A 35 -4.70 -3.64 -13.62
CA VAL A 35 -5.21 -2.34 -13.18
C VAL A 35 -4.43 -1.24 -13.86
N VAL A 36 -5.12 -0.22 -14.36
CA VAL A 36 -4.50 0.98 -14.92
C VAL A 36 -4.52 2.06 -13.85
N GLN A 37 -3.37 2.69 -13.61
CA GLN A 37 -3.29 3.83 -12.71
C GLN A 37 -3.44 5.12 -13.52
N CYS A 38 -4.34 6.01 -13.09
CA CYS A 38 -4.44 7.34 -13.68
C CYS A 38 -3.27 8.20 -13.19
N ASN A 39 -2.50 8.80 -14.10
CA ASN A 39 -1.35 9.64 -13.74
C ASN A 39 -1.77 10.98 -13.10
N GLN A 40 -2.99 11.46 -13.37
CA GLN A 40 -3.48 12.73 -12.83
C GLN A 40 -3.95 12.59 -11.38
N CYS A 41 -4.84 11.61 -11.12
CA CYS A 41 -5.46 11.45 -9.80
C CYS A 41 -4.87 10.30 -8.97
N LYS A 42 -3.88 9.55 -9.51
CA LYS A 42 -3.18 8.41 -8.90
C LYS A 42 -4.09 7.26 -8.45
N LYS A 43 -5.37 7.28 -8.83
CA LYS A 43 -6.37 6.23 -8.58
C LYS A 43 -6.20 5.08 -9.57
N ARG A 44 -6.53 3.86 -9.13
CA ARG A 44 -6.48 2.64 -9.95
C ARG A 44 -7.84 2.34 -10.56
N TYR A 45 -7.87 1.82 -11.78
CA TYR A 45 -9.09 1.43 -12.48
C TYR A 45 -8.95 0.04 -13.07
N CYS A 46 -10.03 -0.73 -13.04
CA CYS A 46 -10.11 -2.02 -13.72
C CYS A 46 -10.15 -1.81 -15.24
N ILE A 47 -9.62 -2.75 -16.04
CA ILE A 47 -9.70 -2.69 -17.52
C ILE A 47 -11.15 -2.44 -18.02
N PRO A 48 -12.18 -3.19 -17.58
CA PRO A 48 -13.54 -2.90 -18.02
C PRO A 48 -14.07 -1.54 -17.53
N CYS A 49 -13.49 -0.96 -16.48
CA CYS A 49 -13.86 0.34 -15.96
C CYS A 49 -13.24 1.49 -16.75
N ILE A 50 -12.02 1.31 -17.28
CA ILE A 50 -11.35 2.31 -18.14
C ILE A 50 -11.80 2.19 -19.60
N ILE A 51 -12.23 1.00 -20.05
CA ILE A 51 -12.79 0.80 -21.40
C ILE A 51 -14.25 1.30 -21.50
N ARG A 52 -15.01 1.30 -20.39
CA ARG A 52 -16.40 1.83 -20.36
C ARG A 52 -16.51 3.35 -20.48
N TRP A 53 -15.41 4.04 -20.79
CA TRP A 53 -15.39 5.46 -21.07
C TRP A 53 -15.87 5.74 -22.48
#